data_AF-A0A843YFX1-F1
#
_entry.id   AF-A0A843YFX1-F1
#
_cell.length_a   1.000
_cell.length_b   1.000
_cell.length_c   1.000
_cell.angle_alpha   90.00
_cell.angle_beta   90.00
_cell.angle_gamma   90.00
#
_symmetry.space_group_name_H-M   'P 1'
#
loop_
_entity.id
_entity.type
_entity.pdbx_description
1 polymer ?
#
loop_
_entity_poly.entity_id
_entity_poly.type
_entity_poly.pdbx_seq_one_letter_code
_entity_poly.pdbx_strand_id
1 'polypeptide(L)'
;MHAMERVVTGLLIIGALGFLVLLILVSAGFATFLLTGEFRALLDLIPDQPDGEFRILVSLFGIAVSALTAVGGILFAVFSYFRNAKRAEAAQRKQHTINILFQSRLSEYFQKTNSLRKEIFPTDNDIYLDDWKAARAQAGKPREGAEALQQLLNYYEFLAVGIAQGDLDKDLLRQSIRGIMCNLVDDARFMIAELRTNDKKTLEFLVALYDDWRDEKLNYAGVLSERAIPTPAELEAALTLRGKHG
;
A
#
# COMPACT_ATOMS: atom_id res chain seq x y z
N MET A 1 4.14 -11.23 19.33
CA MET A 1 5.47 -10.69 18.94
C MET A 1 5.42 -9.22 18.52
N HIS A 2 4.53 -8.78 17.63
CA HIS A 2 4.43 -7.38 17.18
C HIS A 2 4.17 -6.30 18.25
N ALA A 3 3.48 -6.62 19.36
CA ALA A 3 3.22 -5.62 20.41
C ALA A 3 4.50 -5.20 21.15
N MET A 4 5.36 -6.16 21.47
CA MET A 4 6.65 -5.91 22.12
C MET A 4 7.59 -5.11 21.21
N GLU A 5 7.58 -5.41 19.91
CA GLU A 5 8.38 -4.71 18.89
C GLU A 5 7.98 -3.23 18.77
N ARG A 6 6.68 -2.91 18.83
CA ARG A 6 6.20 -1.52 18.80
C ARG A 6 6.61 -0.74 20.06
N VAL A 7 6.55 -1.37 21.24
CA VAL A 7 6.95 -0.74 22.51
C VAL A 7 8.45 -0.44 22.53
N VAL A 8 9.27 -1.39 22.11
CA VAL A 8 10.73 -1.21 22.00
C VAL A 8 11.06 -0.10 20.98
N THR A 9 10.38 -0.09 19.84
CA THR A 9 10.57 0.97 18.82
C THR A 9 10.16 2.35 19.36
N GLY A 10 9.05 2.43 20.11
CA GLY A 10 8.59 3.67 20.73
C GLY A 10 9.56 4.22 21.78
N LEU A 11 10.07 3.36 22.66
CA LEU A 11 11.08 3.72 23.65
C LEU A 11 12.39 4.18 23.00
N LEU A 12 12.84 3.51 21.93
CA LEU A 12 14.01 3.92 21.16
C LEU A 12 13.82 5.29 20.49
N ILE A 13 12.63 5.57 19.95
CA ILE A 13 12.32 6.87 19.33
C ILE A 13 12.33 7.98 20.39
N ILE A 14 11.67 7.78 21.53
CA ILE A 14 11.62 8.78 22.61
C ILE A 14 13.03 9.02 23.17
N GLY A 15 13.81 7.97 23.39
CA GLY A 15 15.19 8.06 23.84
C GLY A 15 16.08 8.81 22.84
N ALA A 16 15.97 8.49 21.54
CA ALA A 16 16.72 9.19 20.49
C ALA A 16 16.31 10.66 20.37
N LEU A 17 15.02 10.99 20.50
CA LEU A 17 14.53 12.36 20.46
C LEU A 17 15.03 13.16 21.67
N GLY A 18 14.98 12.58 22.86
CA GLY A 18 15.52 13.19 24.08
C GLY A 18 17.02 13.43 24.00
N PHE A 19 17.77 12.44 23.47
CA PHE A 19 19.20 12.59 23.24
C PHE A 19 19.52 13.67 22.19
N LEU A 20 18.75 13.73 21.09
CA LEU A 20 18.93 14.75 20.06
C LEU A 20 18.63 16.16 20.59
N VAL A 21 17.56 16.32 21.38
CA VAL A 21 17.23 17.60 22.03
C VAL A 21 18.32 18.00 23.01
N LEU A 22 18.82 17.07 23.82
CA LEU A 22 19.95 17.33 24.72
C LEU A 22 21.18 17.76 23.94
N LEU A 23 21.51 17.07 22.85
CA LEU A 23 22.67 17.36 22.01
C LEU A 23 22.53 18.74 21.35
N ILE A 24 21.34 19.09 20.84
CA ILE A 24 21.05 20.43 20.31
C ILE A 24 21.18 21.50 21.39
N LEU A 25 20.66 21.28 22.59
CA LEU A 25 20.75 22.23 23.71
C LEU A 25 22.19 22.42 24.18
N VAL A 26 22.96 21.34 24.29
CA VAL A 26 24.39 21.38 24.65
C VAL A 26 25.19 22.09 23.56
N SER A 27 24.96 21.77 22.28
CA SER A 27 25.64 22.44 21.17
C SER A 27 25.24 23.91 21.05
N ALA A 28 23.97 24.26 21.25
CA ALA A 28 23.49 25.64 21.24
C ALA A 28 24.03 26.45 22.42
N GLY A 29 24.06 25.85 23.62
CA GLY A 29 24.67 26.45 24.80
C GLY A 29 26.18 26.66 24.60
N PHE A 30 26.89 25.68 24.05
CA PHE A 30 28.30 25.80 23.72
C PHE A 30 28.56 26.85 22.63
N ALA A 31 27.76 26.89 21.57
CA ALA A 31 27.88 27.89 20.51
C ALA A 31 27.59 29.31 21.05
N THR A 32 26.60 29.45 21.93
CA THR A 32 26.28 30.72 22.58
C THR A 32 27.42 31.15 23.48
N PHE A 33 27.98 30.25 24.28
CA PHE A 33 29.16 30.48 25.12
C PHE A 33 30.42 30.87 24.31
N LEU A 34 30.62 30.29 23.13
CA LEU A 34 31.67 30.70 22.19
C LEU A 34 31.43 32.11 21.61
N LEU A 35 30.17 32.45 21.29
CA LEU A 35 29.79 33.70 20.63
C LEU A 35 29.67 34.90 21.58
N THR A 36 29.29 34.70 22.85
CA THR A 36 29.13 35.78 23.84
C THR A 36 30.44 36.34 24.35
N GLY A 37 31.58 35.76 23.96
CA GLY A 37 32.91 36.24 24.36
C GLY A 37 33.33 35.81 25.77
N GLU A 38 32.48 35.13 26.54
CA GLU A 38 32.84 34.55 27.84
C GLU A 38 33.90 33.46 27.70
N PHE A 39 33.89 32.72 26.58
CA PHE A 39 34.99 31.82 26.26
C PHE A 39 36.33 32.55 26.12
N ARG A 40 36.32 33.80 25.63
CA ARG A 40 37.53 34.63 25.52
C ARG A 40 38.03 35.04 26.90
N ALA A 41 37.14 35.40 27.81
CA ALA A 41 37.49 35.67 29.22
C ALA A 41 37.99 34.42 29.96
N LEU A 42 37.46 33.23 29.62
CA LEU A 42 37.93 31.95 30.14
C LEU A 42 39.29 31.55 29.56
N LEU A 43 39.54 31.85 28.28
CA LEU A 43 40.85 31.70 27.63
C LEU A 43 41.89 32.66 28.21
N ASP A 44 41.52 33.89 28.53
CA ASP A 44 42.40 34.89 29.18
C ASP A 44 42.76 34.51 30.63
N LEU A 45 41.96 33.64 31.27
CA LEU A 45 42.25 33.05 32.57
C LEU A 45 43.24 31.88 32.50
N ILE A 46 43.56 31.38 31.30
CA ILE A 46 44.55 30.33 31.11
C ILE A 46 45.94 30.99 31.10
N PRO A 47 46.83 30.68 32.06
CA PRO A 47 48.17 31.26 32.07
C PRO A 47 48.96 30.81 30.83
N ASP A 48 49.79 31.71 30.27
CA ASP A 48 50.62 31.46 29.07
C ASP A 48 51.52 30.22 29.21
N GLN A 49 51.82 29.81 30.45
CA GLN A 49 52.42 28.53 30.78
C GLN A 49 51.46 27.73 31.68
N PRO A 50 50.54 26.94 31.11
CA PRO A 50 49.59 26.16 31.88
C PRO A 50 50.32 25.03 32.61
N ASP A 51 50.09 24.98 33.91
CA ASP A 51 50.59 23.92 34.79
C ASP A 51 50.06 22.54 34.33
N GLY A 52 50.75 21.46 34.71
CA GLY A 52 50.49 20.12 34.17
C GLY A 52 49.02 19.66 34.28
N GLU A 53 48.34 20.07 35.34
CA GLU A 53 46.93 19.72 35.62
C GLU A 53 45.93 20.40 34.68
N PHE A 54 46.19 21.64 34.24
CA PHE A 54 45.28 22.38 33.36
C PHE A 54 45.25 21.79 31.94
N ARG A 55 46.40 21.30 31.46
CA ARG A 55 46.50 20.59 30.17
C ARG A 55 45.70 19.29 30.16
N ILE A 56 45.68 18.58 31.29
CA ILE A 56 44.91 17.34 31.47
C ILE A 56 43.41 17.65 31.39
N LEU A 57 42.93 18.69 32.08
CA LEU A 57 41.52 19.05 32.08
C LEU A 57 41.00 19.44 30.68
N VAL A 58 41.74 20.28 29.95
CA VAL A 58 41.37 20.70 28.58
C VAL A 58 41.35 19.50 27.62
N SER A 59 42.33 18.61 27.70
CA SER A 59 42.36 17.40 26.85
C SER A 59 41.20 16.45 27.13
N LEU A 60 40.84 16.25 28.41
CA LEU A 60 39.67 15.45 28.79
C LEU A 60 38.36 16.04 28.25
N PHE A 61 38.20 17.37 28.29
CA PHE A 61 37.03 18.04 27.73
C PHE A 61 36.96 17.86 26.20
N GLY A 62 38.07 18.03 25.49
CA GLY A 62 38.14 17.78 24.04
C GLY A 62 37.79 16.33 23.67
N ILE A 63 38.27 15.36 24.44
CA ILE A 63 37.91 13.94 24.28
C ILE A 63 36.41 13.72 24.54
N ALA A 64 35.85 14.31 25.60
CA ALA A 64 34.43 14.17 25.92
C ALA A 64 33.52 14.75 24.81
N VAL A 65 33.83 15.95 24.31
CA VAL A 65 33.05 16.60 23.24
C VAL A 65 33.14 15.81 21.94
N SER A 66 34.34 15.36 21.56
CA SER A 66 34.53 14.54 20.35
C SER A 66 33.82 13.20 20.45
N ALA A 67 33.87 12.53 21.60
CA ALA A 67 33.15 11.27 21.84
C ALA A 67 31.63 11.46 21.74
N LEU A 68 31.07 12.50 22.38
CA LEU A 68 29.64 12.80 22.28
C LEU A 68 29.20 13.12 20.85
N THR A 69 30.01 13.88 20.12
CA THR A 69 29.73 14.22 18.71
C THR A 69 29.77 12.97 17.82
N ALA A 70 30.74 12.09 18.02
CA ALA A 70 30.84 10.83 17.29
C ALA A 70 29.63 9.92 17.55
N VAL A 71 29.23 9.75 18.82
CA VAL A 71 28.04 8.96 19.19
C VAL A 71 26.78 9.57 18.59
N GLY A 72 26.61 10.90 18.66
CA GLY A 72 25.49 11.60 18.04
C GLY A 72 25.41 11.40 16.52
N GLY A 73 26.55 11.50 15.83
CA GLY A 73 26.65 11.24 14.40
C GLY A 73 26.25 9.82 14.01
N ILE A 74 26.69 8.82 14.79
CA ILE A 74 26.33 7.41 14.58
C ILE A 74 24.82 7.21 14.76
N LEU A 75 24.23 7.74 15.83
CA LEU A 75 22.79 7.61 16.08
C LEU A 75 21.96 8.27 14.97
N PHE A 76 22.37 9.45 14.51
CA PHE A 76 21.71 10.14 13.41
C PHE A 76 21.81 9.35 12.09
N ALA A 77 22.99 8.79 11.78
CA ALA A 77 23.20 7.97 10.59
C ALA A 77 22.31 6.72 10.61
N VAL A 78 22.24 6.03 11.75
CA VAL A 78 21.39 4.84 11.94
C VAL A 78 19.90 5.21 11.78
N PHE A 79 19.44 6.28 12.42
CA PHE A 79 18.07 6.75 12.29
C PHE A 79 17.70 7.12 10.84
N SER A 80 18.59 7.85 10.17
CA SER A 80 18.45 8.24 8.76
C SER A 80 18.38 7.02 7.85
N TYR A 81 19.25 6.03 8.07
CA TYR A 81 19.25 4.76 7.35
C TYR A 81 17.91 4.05 7.44
N PHE A 82 17.36 3.85 8.65
CA PHE A 82 16.06 3.18 8.81
C PHE A 82 14.91 3.94 8.16
N ARG A 83 14.90 5.27 8.25
CA ARG A 83 13.88 6.10 7.60
C ARG A 83 13.99 6.03 6.08
N ASN A 84 15.21 6.03 5.54
CA ASN A 84 15.45 5.92 4.10
C ASN A 84 15.12 4.52 3.58
N ALA A 85 15.45 3.46 4.33
CA ALA A 85 15.10 2.08 3.98
C ALA A 85 13.58 1.91 3.82
N LYS A 86 12.79 2.37 4.81
CA LYS A 86 11.31 2.32 4.72
C LYS A 86 10.74 3.11 3.54
N ARG A 87 11.33 4.27 3.24
CA ARG A 87 10.93 5.10 2.10
C ARG A 87 11.29 4.43 0.78
N ALA A 88 12.45 3.79 0.70
CA ALA A 88 12.90 3.06 -0.47
C ALA A 88 11.99 1.86 -0.75
N GLU A 89 11.62 1.08 0.27
CA GLU A 89 10.64 -0.01 0.12
C GLU A 89 9.29 0.48 -0.40
N ALA A 90 8.75 1.57 0.17
CA ALA A 90 7.49 2.14 -0.28
C ALA A 90 7.58 2.66 -1.74
N ALA A 91 8.70 3.31 -2.10
CA ALA A 91 8.94 3.76 -3.47
C ALA A 91 9.08 2.59 -4.45
N GLN A 92 9.78 1.53 -4.05
CA GLN A 92 9.94 0.32 -4.85
C GLN A 92 8.60 -0.37 -5.10
N ARG A 93 7.75 -0.54 -4.07
CA ARG A 93 6.40 -1.10 -4.23
C ARG A 93 5.55 -0.27 -5.19
N LYS A 94 5.59 1.06 -5.05
CA LYS A 94 4.90 1.98 -5.98
C LYS A 94 5.38 1.78 -7.41
N GLN A 95 6.69 1.79 -7.65
CA GLN A 95 7.26 1.60 -8.97
C GLN A 95 6.89 0.22 -9.56
N HIS A 96 6.96 -0.84 -8.76
CA HIS A 96 6.57 -2.18 -9.17
C HIS A 96 5.10 -2.24 -9.57
N THR A 97 4.22 -1.64 -8.77
CA THR A 97 2.78 -1.54 -9.04
C THR A 97 2.51 -0.77 -10.34
N ILE A 98 3.19 0.36 -10.54
CA ILE A 98 3.10 1.16 -11.78
C ILE A 98 3.50 0.32 -12.99
N ASN A 99 4.61 -0.43 -12.89
CA ASN A 99 5.09 -1.26 -13.98
C ASN A 99 4.07 -2.36 -14.33
N ILE A 100 3.53 -3.06 -13.33
CA ILE A 100 2.48 -4.08 -13.54
C ILE A 100 1.25 -3.45 -14.19
N LEU A 101 0.79 -2.30 -13.69
CA LEU A 101 -0.36 -1.60 -14.26
C LEU A 101 -0.13 -1.23 -15.72
N PHE A 102 1.00 -0.61 -16.06
CA PHE A 102 1.27 -0.21 -17.43
C PHE A 102 1.44 -1.42 -18.36
N GLN A 103 2.20 -2.42 -17.94
CA GLN A 103 2.41 -3.63 -18.75
C GLN A 103 1.10 -4.37 -19.00
N SER A 104 0.23 -4.47 -18.00
CA SER A 104 -1.04 -5.18 -18.15
C SER A 104 -2.10 -4.37 -18.88
N ARG A 105 -2.39 -3.13 -18.45
CA ARG A 105 -3.50 -2.32 -19.00
C ARG A 105 -3.24 -1.79 -20.41
N LEU A 106 -1.98 -1.47 -20.73
CA LEU A 106 -1.63 -1.00 -22.06
C LEU A 106 -1.37 -2.15 -23.04
N SER A 107 -1.34 -3.40 -22.57
CA SER A 107 -1.18 -4.54 -23.47
C SER A 107 -2.35 -4.63 -24.45
N GLU A 108 -2.03 -4.88 -25.71
CA GLU A 108 -3.02 -5.18 -26.75
C GLU A 108 -3.89 -6.38 -26.34
N TYR A 109 -3.30 -7.34 -25.63
CA TYR A 109 -4.00 -8.49 -25.08
C TYR A 109 -5.14 -8.06 -24.15
N PHE A 110 -4.86 -7.22 -23.14
CA PHE A 110 -5.90 -6.75 -22.21
C PHE A 110 -7.00 -5.95 -22.94
N GLN A 111 -6.62 -5.08 -23.88
CA GLN A 111 -7.58 -4.30 -24.65
C GLN A 111 -8.49 -5.20 -25.49
N LYS A 112 -7.90 -6.20 -26.17
CA LYS A 112 -8.65 -7.19 -26.95
C LYS A 112 -9.57 -8.01 -26.07
N THR A 113 -9.08 -8.53 -24.94
CA THR A 113 -9.88 -9.29 -23.97
C THR A 113 -11.07 -8.46 -23.47
N ASN A 114 -10.85 -7.19 -23.13
CA ASN A 114 -11.94 -6.30 -22.70
C ASN A 114 -12.97 -6.05 -23.81
N SER A 115 -12.55 -5.88 -25.05
CA SER A 115 -13.47 -5.75 -26.20
C SER A 115 -14.28 -7.02 -26.44
N LEU A 116 -13.62 -8.19 -26.47
CA LEU A 116 -14.29 -9.49 -26.64
C LEU A 116 -15.31 -9.76 -25.54
N ARG A 117 -14.97 -9.44 -24.29
CA ARG A 117 -15.93 -9.52 -23.16
C ARG A 117 -17.14 -8.65 -23.43
N LYS A 118 -16.96 -7.38 -23.81
CA LYS A 118 -18.06 -6.42 -24.01
C LYS A 118 -18.98 -6.77 -25.18
N GLU A 119 -18.46 -7.45 -26.21
CA GLU A 119 -19.29 -7.92 -27.34
C GLU A 119 -20.34 -8.95 -26.90
N ILE A 120 -20.03 -9.78 -25.90
CA ILE A 120 -20.90 -10.87 -25.44
C ILE A 120 -21.63 -10.52 -24.14
N PHE A 121 -20.95 -9.80 -23.24
CA PHE A 121 -21.42 -9.38 -21.93
C PHE A 121 -21.33 -7.85 -21.80
N PRO A 122 -22.39 -7.12 -22.18
CA PRO A 122 -22.44 -5.67 -22.05
C PRO A 122 -22.21 -5.22 -20.61
N THR A 123 -21.68 -4.00 -20.45
CA THR A 123 -21.53 -3.39 -19.12
C THR A 123 -22.90 -3.05 -18.52
N ASP A 124 -22.93 -2.90 -17.19
CA ASP A 124 -24.12 -2.50 -16.44
C ASP A 124 -25.26 -3.52 -16.56
N ASN A 125 -24.93 -4.79 -16.84
CA ASN A 125 -25.87 -5.90 -16.95
C ASN A 125 -25.41 -7.08 -16.10
N ASP A 126 -26.35 -7.67 -15.37
CA ASP A 126 -26.11 -8.83 -14.51
C ASP A 126 -25.78 -10.07 -15.36
N ILE A 127 -24.61 -10.66 -15.12
CA ILE A 127 -24.12 -11.88 -15.77
C ILE A 127 -24.34 -13.06 -14.82
N TYR A 128 -25.11 -14.04 -15.28
CA TYR A 128 -25.35 -15.28 -14.55
C TYR A 128 -24.44 -16.41 -15.05
N LEU A 129 -24.24 -17.44 -14.22
CA LEU A 129 -23.34 -18.53 -14.56
C LEU A 129 -23.80 -19.35 -15.78
N ASP A 130 -25.11 -19.52 -15.94
CA ASP A 130 -25.67 -20.25 -17.08
C ASP A 130 -25.45 -19.52 -18.42
N ASP A 131 -25.50 -18.18 -18.44
CA ASP A 131 -25.19 -17.39 -19.65
C ASP A 131 -23.74 -17.56 -20.05
N TRP A 132 -22.85 -17.50 -19.05
CA TRP A 132 -21.44 -17.71 -19.27
C TRP A 132 -21.13 -19.14 -19.75
N LYS A 133 -21.76 -20.17 -19.16
CA LYS A 133 -21.63 -21.56 -19.61
C LYS A 133 -22.15 -21.74 -21.03
N ALA A 134 -23.31 -21.17 -21.35
CA ALA A 134 -23.92 -21.24 -22.67
C ALA A 134 -23.04 -20.56 -23.74
N ALA A 135 -22.47 -19.39 -23.43
CA ALA A 135 -21.52 -18.71 -24.31
C ALA A 135 -20.22 -19.54 -24.49
N ARG A 136 -19.70 -20.11 -23.40
CA ARG A 136 -18.49 -20.95 -23.42
C ARG A 136 -18.64 -22.25 -24.20
N ALA A 137 -19.84 -22.82 -24.24
CA ALA A 137 -20.14 -24.04 -24.98
C ALA A 137 -20.24 -23.83 -26.50
N GLN A 138 -20.40 -22.60 -26.96
CA GLN A 138 -20.47 -22.25 -28.39
C GLN A 138 -19.08 -22.18 -29.04
N ALA A 139 -19.03 -21.95 -30.34
CA ALA A 139 -17.80 -21.71 -31.10
C ALA A 139 -17.69 -20.24 -31.52
N GLY A 140 -16.45 -19.76 -31.75
CA GLY A 140 -16.18 -18.39 -32.18
C GLY A 140 -16.40 -17.35 -31.07
N LYS A 141 -16.96 -16.19 -31.45
CA LYS A 141 -17.05 -15.00 -30.58
C LYS A 141 -17.67 -15.22 -29.20
N PRO A 142 -18.79 -15.97 -29.03
CA PRO A 142 -19.38 -16.19 -27.70
C PRO A 142 -18.41 -16.86 -26.72
N ARG A 143 -17.68 -17.87 -27.20
CA ARG A 143 -16.68 -18.57 -26.39
C ARG A 143 -15.50 -17.68 -26.07
N GLU A 144 -15.01 -16.92 -27.04
CA GLU A 144 -13.94 -15.95 -26.84
C GLU A 144 -14.33 -14.89 -25.79
N GLY A 145 -15.56 -14.40 -25.81
CA GLY A 145 -16.08 -13.46 -24.80
C GLY A 145 -16.19 -14.08 -23.40
N ALA A 146 -16.62 -15.33 -23.29
CA ALA A 146 -16.70 -16.06 -22.03
C ALA A 146 -15.31 -16.33 -21.43
N GLU A 147 -14.35 -16.77 -22.27
CA GLU A 147 -12.96 -16.93 -21.88
C GLU A 147 -12.33 -15.58 -21.48
N ALA A 148 -12.67 -14.51 -22.18
CA ALA A 148 -12.21 -13.17 -21.86
C ALA A 148 -12.74 -12.65 -20.51
N LEU A 149 -14.01 -12.89 -20.18
CA LEU A 149 -14.57 -12.56 -18.87
C LEU A 149 -13.81 -13.28 -17.74
N GLN A 150 -13.57 -14.59 -17.89
CA GLN A 150 -12.81 -15.37 -16.91
C GLN A 150 -11.38 -14.84 -16.74
N GLN A 151 -10.71 -14.51 -17.85
CA GLN A 151 -9.36 -13.96 -17.83
C GLN A 151 -9.31 -12.62 -17.08
N LEU A 152 -10.27 -11.73 -17.30
CA LEU A 152 -10.34 -10.45 -16.59
C LEU A 152 -10.56 -10.65 -15.08
N LEU A 153 -11.46 -11.54 -14.67
CA LEU A 153 -11.68 -11.85 -13.25
C LEU A 153 -10.42 -12.44 -12.60
N ASN A 154 -9.76 -13.38 -13.27
CA ASN A 154 -8.51 -13.97 -12.80
C ASN A 154 -7.39 -12.93 -12.69
N TYR A 155 -7.33 -11.98 -13.61
CA TYR A 155 -6.37 -10.88 -13.56
C TYR A 155 -6.60 -9.99 -12.32
N TYR A 156 -7.84 -9.62 -12.02
CA TYR A 156 -8.12 -8.81 -10.83
C TYR A 156 -7.97 -9.61 -9.52
N GLU A 157 -8.23 -10.93 -9.52
CA GLU A 157 -7.87 -11.82 -8.41
C GLU A 157 -6.37 -11.80 -8.15
N PHE A 158 -5.54 -11.92 -9.19
CA PHE A 158 -4.08 -11.83 -9.05
C PHE A 158 -3.63 -10.49 -8.45
N LEU A 159 -4.22 -9.37 -8.88
CA LEU A 159 -3.94 -8.06 -8.27
C LEU A 159 -4.39 -8.00 -6.81
N ALA A 160 -5.54 -8.58 -6.47
CA ALA A 160 -6.04 -8.62 -5.11
C ALA A 160 -5.12 -9.44 -4.18
N VAL A 161 -4.58 -10.55 -4.67
CA VAL A 161 -3.54 -11.32 -3.96
C VAL A 161 -2.30 -10.48 -3.73
N GLY A 162 -1.80 -9.76 -4.74
CA GLY A 162 -0.63 -8.89 -4.62
C GLY A 162 -0.83 -7.74 -3.63
N ILE A 163 -2.05 -7.19 -3.53
CA ILE A 163 -2.41 -6.22 -2.49
C ILE A 163 -2.41 -6.88 -1.10
N ALA A 164 -3.03 -8.06 -0.97
CA ALA A 164 -3.15 -8.76 0.30
C ALA A 164 -1.79 -9.18 0.87
N GLN A 165 -0.82 -9.50 0.01
CA GLN A 165 0.56 -9.83 0.38
C GLN A 165 1.42 -8.59 0.65
N GLY A 166 0.94 -7.39 0.33
CA GLY A 166 1.68 -6.14 0.50
C GLY A 166 2.75 -5.89 -0.57
N ASP A 167 2.74 -6.67 -1.65
CA ASP A 167 3.66 -6.51 -2.80
C ASP A 167 3.23 -5.35 -3.71
N LEU A 168 1.92 -5.07 -3.74
CA LEU A 168 1.33 -3.98 -4.52
C LEU A 168 0.87 -2.82 -3.64
N ASP A 169 0.99 -1.60 -4.16
CA ASP A 169 0.50 -0.39 -3.52
C ASP A 169 -1.02 -0.28 -3.68
N LYS A 170 -1.74 -0.60 -2.60
CA LYS A 170 -3.21 -0.60 -2.53
C LYS A 170 -3.80 0.75 -2.90
N ASP A 171 -3.24 1.85 -2.39
CA ASP A 171 -3.80 3.19 -2.56
C ASP A 171 -3.68 3.64 -4.02
N LEU A 172 -2.53 3.38 -4.64
CA LEU A 172 -2.32 3.64 -6.06
C LEU A 172 -3.29 2.84 -6.93
N LEU A 173 -3.50 1.55 -6.63
CA LEU A 173 -4.46 0.73 -7.38
C LEU A 173 -5.90 1.21 -7.17
N ARG A 174 -6.27 1.56 -5.93
CA ARG A 174 -7.59 2.11 -5.62
C ARG A 174 -7.87 3.41 -6.38
N GLN A 175 -6.88 4.28 -6.53
CA GLN A 175 -7.04 5.54 -7.28
C GLN A 175 -7.07 5.35 -8.80
N SER A 176 -6.51 4.26 -9.33
CA SER A 176 -6.33 4.06 -10.78
C SER A 176 -7.32 3.09 -11.43
N ILE A 177 -7.62 1.96 -10.78
CA ILE A 177 -8.37 0.85 -11.39
C ILE A 177 -9.64 0.46 -10.64
N ARG A 178 -9.91 1.05 -9.47
CA ARG A 178 -11.08 0.72 -8.63
C ARG A 178 -12.38 0.67 -9.43
N GLY A 179 -12.73 1.75 -10.13
CA GLY A 179 -14.02 1.84 -10.83
C GLY A 179 -14.21 0.73 -11.87
N ILE A 180 -13.15 0.39 -12.60
CA ILE A 180 -13.21 -0.66 -13.64
C ILE A 180 -13.38 -2.04 -13.01
N MET A 181 -12.61 -2.33 -11.95
CA MET A 181 -12.71 -3.58 -11.22
C MET A 181 -14.09 -3.73 -10.57
N CYS A 182 -14.57 -2.70 -9.87
CA CYS A 182 -15.86 -2.74 -9.20
C CYS A 182 -17.01 -2.94 -10.20
N ASN A 183 -17.01 -2.24 -11.33
CA ASN A 183 -18.05 -2.43 -12.35
C ASN A 183 -18.01 -3.84 -12.95
N LEU A 184 -16.81 -4.40 -13.21
CA LEU A 184 -16.69 -5.77 -13.71
C LEU A 184 -17.23 -6.80 -12.71
N VAL A 185 -16.90 -6.64 -11.42
CA VAL A 185 -17.38 -7.53 -10.35
C VAL A 185 -18.88 -7.38 -10.13
N ASP A 186 -19.41 -6.16 -10.19
CA ASP A 186 -20.85 -5.88 -10.09
C ASP A 186 -21.63 -6.54 -11.25
N ASP A 187 -21.15 -6.41 -12.49
CA ASP A 187 -21.71 -7.12 -13.65
C ASP A 187 -21.68 -8.65 -13.42
N ALA A 188 -20.59 -9.18 -12.88
CA ALA A 188 -20.40 -10.62 -12.68
C ALA A 188 -20.91 -11.15 -11.31
N ARG A 189 -21.59 -10.34 -10.50
CA ARG A 189 -21.85 -10.65 -9.09
C ARG A 189 -22.66 -11.94 -8.88
N PHE A 190 -23.64 -12.21 -9.74
CA PHE A 190 -24.46 -13.43 -9.67
C PHE A 190 -23.65 -14.65 -10.10
N MET A 191 -22.89 -14.56 -11.20
CA MET A 191 -21.96 -15.61 -11.62
C MET A 191 -20.96 -15.95 -10.50
N ILE A 192 -20.36 -14.94 -9.86
CA ILE A 192 -19.40 -15.12 -8.77
C ILE A 192 -20.08 -15.77 -7.55
N ALA A 193 -21.27 -15.30 -7.16
CA ALA A 193 -22.03 -15.87 -6.05
C ALA A 193 -22.30 -17.36 -6.29
N GLU A 194 -22.76 -17.73 -7.49
CA GLU A 194 -23.07 -19.11 -7.86
C GLU A 194 -21.80 -19.98 -7.92
N LEU A 195 -20.70 -19.51 -8.51
CA LEU A 195 -19.42 -20.23 -8.48
C LEU A 195 -18.96 -20.55 -7.05
N ARG A 196 -19.16 -19.60 -6.13
CA ARG A 196 -18.76 -19.71 -4.73
C ARG A 196 -19.65 -20.62 -3.89
N THR A 197 -20.83 -21.01 -4.40
CA THR A 197 -21.63 -22.08 -3.77
C THR A 197 -20.91 -23.44 -3.85
N ASN A 198 -20.21 -23.69 -4.96
CA ASN A 198 -19.44 -24.92 -5.17
C ASN A 198 -18.07 -24.85 -4.49
N ASP A 199 -17.39 -23.70 -4.60
CA ASP A 199 -16.09 -23.47 -3.96
C ASP A 199 -15.98 -22.06 -3.38
N LYS A 200 -16.02 -21.97 -2.05
CA LYS A 200 -15.91 -20.70 -1.31
C LYS A 200 -14.59 -19.97 -1.53
N LYS A 201 -13.55 -20.64 -2.03
CA LYS A 201 -12.24 -20.02 -2.30
C LYS A 201 -12.14 -19.39 -3.70
N THR A 202 -13.10 -19.67 -4.58
CA THR A 202 -13.12 -19.08 -5.92
C THR A 202 -13.22 -17.56 -5.82
N LEU A 203 -12.19 -16.87 -6.32
CA LEU A 203 -12.08 -15.40 -6.32
C LEU A 203 -12.11 -14.78 -4.92
N GLU A 204 -11.58 -15.46 -3.90
CA GLU A 204 -11.69 -15.01 -2.50
C GLU A 204 -11.05 -13.65 -2.25
N PHE A 205 -9.89 -13.37 -2.86
CA PHE A 205 -9.19 -12.11 -2.65
C PHE A 205 -9.87 -10.96 -3.39
N LEU A 206 -10.36 -11.20 -4.61
CA LEU A 206 -11.11 -10.23 -5.39
C LEU A 206 -12.43 -9.87 -4.70
N VAL A 207 -13.15 -10.85 -4.15
CA VAL A 207 -14.38 -10.60 -3.39
C VAL A 207 -14.09 -9.75 -2.16
N ALA A 208 -13.08 -10.10 -1.36
CA ALA A 208 -12.69 -9.31 -0.19
C ALA A 208 -12.26 -7.89 -0.57
N LEU A 209 -11.51 -7.74 -1.67
CA LEU A 209 -11.09 -6.43 -2.17
C LEU A 209 -12.28 -5.61 -2.69
N TYR A 210 -13.21 -6.24 -3.39
CA TYR A 210 -14.43 -5.61 -3.88
C TYR A 210 -15.28 -5.10 -2.72
N ASP A 211 -15.46 -5.90 -1.66
CA ASP A 211 -16.20 -5.46 -0.47
C ASP A 211 -15.54 -4.28 0.26
N ASP A 212 -14.21 -4.21 0.29
CA ASP A 212 -13.46 -3.07 0.85
C ASP A 212 -13.53 -1.80 -0.03
N TRP A 213 -13.67 -1.99 -1.35
CA TRP A 213 -13.58 -0.89 -2.32
C TRP A 213 -14.92 -0.35 -2.78
N ARG A 214 -15.97 -1.18 -2.82
CA ARG A 214 -17.29 -0.81 -3.32
C ARG A 214 -17.87 0.35 -2.52
N ASP A 215 -18.54 1.24 -3.24
CA ASP A 215 -19.27 2.38 -2.71
C ASP A 215 -20.55 2.47 -3.52
N GLU A 216 -21.62 1.90 -2.96
CA GLU A 216 -22.89 1.73 -3.65
C GLU A 216 -23.47 3.08 -4.05
N LYS A 217 -23.63 3.27 -5.36
CA LYS A 217 -24.04 4.56 -5.93
C LYS A 217 -24.68 4.38 -7.30
N LEU A 218 -25.39 5.40 -7.76
CA LEU A 218 -25.90 5.43 -9.12
C LEU A 218 -24.75 5.70 -10.11
N ASN A 219 -24.69 4.90 -11.18
CA ASN A 219 -23.79 5.14 -12.29
C ASN A 219 -24.30 6.30 -13.18
N TYR A 220 -23.56 6.61 -14.24
CA TYR A 220 -23.92 7.64 -15.22
C TYR A 220 -25.26 7.37 -15.94
N ALA A 221 -25.75 6.13 -15.93
CA ALA A 221 -27.02 5.72 -16.50
C ALA A 221 -28.18 5.76 -15.48
N GLY A 222 -27.92 6.20 -14.24
CA GLY A 222 -28.93 6.23 -13.17
C GLY A 222 -29.28 4.84 -12.61
N VAL A 223 -28.45 3.83 -12.88
CA VAL A 223 -28.60 2.46 -12.37
C VAL A 223 -27.72 2.29 -11.14
N LEU A 224 -28.23 1.59 -10.13
CA LEU A 224 -27.45 1.25 -8.94
C LEU A 224 -26.26 0.38 -9.34
N SER A 225 -25.06 0.84 -9.00
CA SER A 225 -23.78 0.20 -9.34
C SER A 225 -22.98 -0.11 -8.08
N GLU A 226 -22.00 -1.00 -8.23
CA GLU A 226 -21.14 -1.48 -7.15
C GLU A 226 -21.94 -2.19 -6.03
N ARG A 227 -22.98 -2.94 -6.44
CA ARG A 227 -23.92 -3.65 -5.56
C ARG A 227 -23.24 -4.81 -4.83
N ALA A 228 -23.80 -5.22 -3.70
CA ALA A 228 -23.31 -6.38 -2.97
C ALA A 228 -23.34 -7.66 -3.83
N ILE A 229 -22.36 -8.54 -3.60
CA ILE A 229 -22.46 -9.91 -4.09
C ILE A 229 -23.63 -10.58 -3.36
N PRO A 230 -24.61 -11.16 -4.09
CA PRO A 230 -25.79 -11.75 -3.49
C PRO A 230 -25.45 -12.83 -2.47
N THR A 231 -26.20 -12.83 -1.36
CA THR A 231 -26.24 -13.97 -0.45
C THR A 231 -26.87 -15.20 -1.13
N PRO A 232 -26.68 -16.42 -0.60
CA PRO A 232 -27.29 -17.62 -1.20
C PRO A 232 -28.81 -17.52 -1.36
N ALA A 233 -29.51 -16.90 -0.40
CA ALA A 233 -30.96 -16.71 -0.47
C ALA A 233 -31.37 -15.70 -1.55
N GLU A 234 -30.62 -14.60 -1.71
CA GLU A 234 -30.87 -13.61 -2.77
C GLU A 234 -30.56 -14.18 -4.15
N LEU A 235 -29.51 -15.01 -4.27
CA LEU A 235 -29.17 -15.73 -5.49
C LEU A 235 -30.30 -16.69 -5.90
N GLU A 236 -30.80 -17.51 -4.97
CA GLU A 236 -31.91 -18.44 -5.22
C GLU A 236 -33.18 -17.70 -5.66
N ALA A 237 -33.50 -16.58 -4.99
CA ALA A 237 -34.62 -15.74 -5.35
C ALA A 237 -34.47 -15.14 -6.76
N ALA A 238 -33.28 -14.64 -7.10
CA ALA A 238 -32.98 -14.09 -8.43
C ALA A 238 -33.08 -15.15 -9.54
N LEU A 239 -32.54 -16.35 -9.31
CA LEU A 239 -32.63 -17.47 -10.26
C LEU A 239 -34.08 -17.92 -10.45
N THR A 240 -34.87 -17.96 -9.38
CA THR A 240 -36.30 -18.30 -9.44
C THR A 240 -37.11 -17.28 -10.24
N LEU A 241 -36.83 -15.98 -10.06
CA LEU A 241 -37.48 -14.93 -10.84
C LEU A 241 -37.10 -15.04 -12.32
N ARG A 242 -35.82 -15.30 -12.60
CA ARG A 242 -35.32 -15.45 -13.95
C ARG A 242 -35.96 -16.64 -14.69
N GLY A 243 -36.05 -17.80 -14.05
CA GLY A 243 -36.68 -19.00 -14.61
C GLY A 243 -38.19 -18.88 -14.85
N LYS A 244 -38.85 -17.86 -14.29
CA LYS A 244 -40.27 -17.54 -14.57
C LYS A 244 -40.44 -16.63 -15.80
N HIS A 245 -39.37 -16.00 -16.27
CA HIS A 245 -39.39 -15.00 -17.35
C HIS A 245 -38.59 -15.40 -18.60
N GLY A 246 -37.84 -16.50 -18.57
CA GLY A 246 -37.15 -17.09 -19.72
C GLY A 246 -37.88 -18.32 -20.26
#